data_AF-A0A8M1KXZ6-F1
#
_entry.id   AF-A0A8M1KXZ6-F1
#
_cell.length_a   1.000
_cell.length_b   1.000
_cell.length_c   1.000
_cell.angle_alpha   90.00
_cell.angle_beta   90.00
_cell.angle_gamma   90.00
#
_symmetry.space_group_name_H-M   'P 1'
#
loop_
_entity.id
_entity.type
_entity.pdbx_description
1 polymer ?
#
loop_
_entity_poly.entity_id
_entity_poly.type
_entity_poly.pdbx_seq_one_letter_code
_entity_poly.pdbx_strand_id
1 'polypeptide(L)'
;MGDKFELLRKTPIKSSTPRKLKIRVIFLDGSECFFEVEHRILGADFFNKVCGHLKLLEKEYFGLEFRHHTGTYVWLELLKPLSKQIKSNDLAFRFIVKFFPPDPGQLQRGLTRYLFALQVKQDLSNGSLTCNDNSAALMVSHILQSELGDYDDELDAHHLENKKYVPNQEYLDHKIMRLHKKQKGHTPAQSDVHLLEVARKLDMYGIRPHPAHDGEGMRINLAVTHLGVLVFQVTTGKQTTINTQINT
;
A
#
# COMPACT_ATOMS: atom_id res chain seq x y z
N MET A 1 -62.53 -38.29 19.05
CA MET A 1 -61.64 -37.93 20.18
C MET A 1 -60.49 -38.94 20.13
N GLY A 2 -59.24 -38.49 19.97
CA GLY A 2 -58.05 -39.31 19.68
C GLY A 2 -57.88 -39.61 18.18
N ASP A 3 -56.78 -39.36 17.49
CA ASP A 3 -55.43 -38.99 17.90
C ASP A 3 -54.80 -37.98 16.95
N LYS A 4 -54.33 -36.87 17.54
CA LYS A 4 -53.63 -35.76 16.88
C LYS A 4 -52.12 -35.94 17.08
N PHE A 5 -51.59 -37.11 16.74
CA PHE A 5 -50.20 -37.51 17.02
C PHE A 5 -49.40 -37.95 15.79
N GLU A 6 -49.75 -37.49 14.60
CA GLU A 6 -48.88 -37.60 13.43
C GLU A 6 -48.86 -36.25 12.72
N LEU A 7 -47.78 -35.49 12.92
CA LEU A 7 -47.18 -34.49 12.02
C LEU A 7 -46.26 -33.54 12.80
N LEU A 8 -45.23 -34.10 13.45
CA LEU A 8 -43.99 -33.36 13.72
C LEU A 8 -42.83 -34.10 13.05
N ARG A 9 -42.94 -34.27 11.73
CA ARG A 9 -41.73 -34.46 10.91
C ARG A 9 -40.99 -33.12 10.94
N LYS A 10 -39.99 -33.03 11.82
CA LYS A 10 -38.98 -31.98 11.76
C LYS A 10 -38.43 -31.98 10.33
N THR A 11 -38.75 -30.94 9.57
CA THR A 11 -38.07 -30.65 8.33
C THR A 11 -36.58 -30.56 8.64
N PRO A 12 -35.70 -31.28 7.91
CA PRO A 12 -34.28 -31.12 8.13
C PRO A 12 -33.95 -29.68 7.79
N ILE A 13 -33.48 -28.91 8.78
CA ILE A 13 -32.82 -27.63 8.55
C ILE A 13 -31.66 -27.98 7.61
N LYS A 14 -31.77 -27.61 6.33
CA LYS A 14 -30.66 -27.69 5.40
C LYS A 14 -29.55 -26.84 5.99
N SER A 15 -28.58 -27.47 6.65
CA SER A 15 -27.31 -26.84 6.98
C SER A 15 -26.60 -26.61 5.66
N SER A 16 -26.92 -25.50 4.99
CA SER A 16 -26.15 -25.08 3.83
C SER A 16 -24.74 -24.82 4.35
N THR A 17 -23.81 -25.70 4.02
CA THR A 17 -22.39 -25.47 4.26
C THR A 17 -22.07 -24.08 3.73
N PRO A 18 -21.55 -23.16 4.58
CA PRO A 18 -21.29 -21.80 4.13
C PRO A 18 -20.35 -21.87 2.94
N ARG A 19 -20.80 -21.34 1.79
CA ARG A 19 -19.98 -21.29 0.58
C ARG A 19 -18.70 -20.54 0.93
N LYS A 20 -17.55 -21.20 0.80
CA LYS A 20 -16.24 -20.59 1.04
C LYS A 20 -15.74 -19.91 -0.22
N LEU A 21 -15.05 -18.80 -0.04
CA LEU A 21 -14.32 -18.06 -1.06
C LEU A 21 -12.83 -18.23 -0.81
N LYS A 22 -12.06 -18.46 -1.86
CA LYS A 22 -10.61 -18.42 -1.83
C LYS A 22 -10.17 -17.10 -2.44
N ILE A 23 -9.63 -16.21 -1.62
CA ILE A 23 -9.30 -14.84 -2.02
C ILE A 23 -7.78 -14.66 -2.00
N ARG A 24 -7.23 -14.12 -3.10
CA ARG A 24 -5.81 -13.80 -3.20
C ARG A 24 -5.53 -12.41 -2.65
N VAL A 25 -4.49 -12.29 -1.82
CA VAL A 25 -3.96 -11.02 -1.30
C VAL A 25 -2.49 -10.90 -1.68
N ILE A 26 -2.11 -9.78 -2.27
CA ILE A 26 -0.74 -9.40 -2.63
C ILE A 26 -0.25 -8.41 -1.57
N PHE A 27 0.91 -8.68 -0.96
CA PHE A 27 1.50 -7.86 0.10
C PHE A 27 2.55 -6.87 -0.43
N LEU A 28 3.04 -6.00 0.46
CA LEU A 28 3.98 -4.92 0.12
C LEU A 28 5.38 -5.42 -0.29
N ASP A 29 5.74 -6.64 0.07
CA ASP A 29 6.97 -7.30 -0.37
C ASP A 29 6.80 -8.04 -1.71
N GLY A 30 5.59 -8.03 -2.27
CA GLY A 30 5.24 -8.76 -3.50
C GLY A 30 4.83 -10.21 -3.26
N SER A 31 4.88 -10.71 -2.02
CA SER A 31 4.39 -12.05 -1.69
C SER A 31 2.87 -12.13 -1.85
N GLU A 32 2.38 -13.32 -2.21
CA GLU A 32 0.95 -13.59 -2.34
C GLU A 32 0.50 -14.65 -1.33
N CYS A 33 -0.66 -14.44 -0.72
CA CYS A 33 -1.31 -15.44 0.13
C CYS A 33 -2.77 -15.61 -0.25
N PHE A 34 -3.26 -16.85 -0.14
CA PHE A 34 -4.67 -17.18 -0.35
C PHE A 34 -5.38 -17.37 0.98
N PHE A 35 -6.48 -16.67 1.17
CA PHE A 35 -7.33 -16.74 2.35
C PHE A 35 -8.62 -17.46 2.01
N GLU A 36 -8.94 -18.51 2.77
CA GLU A 36 -10.26 -19.13 2.74
C GLU A 36 -11.19 -18.45 3.75
N VAL A 37 -12.25 -17.85 3.23
CA VAL A 37 -13.22 -17.10 4.04
C VAL A 37 -14.65 -17.45 3.69
N GLU A 38 -15.57 -17.21 4.62
CA GLU A 38 -16.99 -17.36 4.35
C GLU A 38 -17.46 -16.30 3.34
N HIS A 39 -18.35 -16.68 2.43
CA HIS A 39 -18.86 -15.78 1.41
C HIS A 39 -19.50 -14.49 1.96
N ARG A 40 -20.06 -14.53 3.18
CA ARG A 40 -20.73 -13.39 3.82
C ARG A 40 -19.85 -12.63 4.82
N ILE A 41 -18.56 -12.95 4.91
CA ILE A 41 -17.63 -12.26 5.82
C ILE A 41 -17.68 -10.74 5.59
N LEU A 42 -17.67 -9.97 6.67
CA LEU A 42 -17.56 -8.52 6.60
C LEU A 42 -16.14 -8.11 6.16
N GLY A 43 -16.03 -6.96 5.47
CA GLY A 43 -14.73 -6.42 5.09
C GLY A 43 -13.78 -6.24 6.29
N ALA A 44 -14.31 -5.80 7.43
CA ALA A 44 -13.56 -5.67 8.69
C ALA A 44 -12.94 -7.00 9.14
N ASP A 45 -13.71 -8.08 9.15
CA ASP A 45 -13.26 -9.40 9.59
C ASP A 45 -12.24 -9.99 8.62
N PHE A 46 -12.43 -9.79 7.32
CA PHE A 46 -11.44 -10.19 6.32
C PHE A 46 -10.14 -9.41 6.48
N PHE A 47 -10.21 -8.08 6.62
CA PHE A 47 -9.02 -7.25 6.87
C PHE A 47 -8.29 -7.66 8.16
N ASN A 48 -9.02 -7.96 9.23
CA ASN A 48 -8.47 -8.45 10.48
C ASN A 48 -7.75 -9.80 10.30
N LYS A 49 -8.29 -10.72 9.49
CA LYS A 49 -7.62 -11.99 9.16
C LYS A 49 -6.29 -11.74 8.43
N VAL A 50 -6.27 -10.82 7.47
CA VAL A 50 -5.05 -10.45 6.74
C VAL A 50 -4.01 -9.82 7.68
N CYS A 51 -4.42 -8.88 8.54
CA CYS A 51 -3.53 -8.28 9.53
C CYS A 51 -3.01 -9.32 10.55
N GLY A 52 -3.85 -10.27 10.95
CA GLY A 52 -3.48 -11.38 11.83
C GLY A 52 -2.42 -12.29 11.22
N HIS A 53 -2.52 -12.58 9.91
CA HIS A 53 -1.48 -13.31 9.17
C HIS A 53 -0.12 -12.60 9.24
N LEU A 54 -0.11 -11.28 9.10
CA LEU A 54 1.10 -10.46 9.23
C LEU A 54 1.56 -10.24 10.68
N LYS A 55 0.74 -10.60 11.68
CA LYS A 55 0.92 -10.22 13.10
C LYS A 55 1.02 -8.69 13.29
N LEU A 56 0.27 -7.94 12.47
CA LEU A 56 0.27 -6.49 12.47
C LEU A 56 -0.62 -5.92 13.59
N LEU A 57 -0.02 -5.14 14.48
CA LEU A 57 -0.71 -4.49 15.60
C LEU A 57 -1.28 -3.12 15.23
N GLU A 58 -0.48 -2.28 14.57
CA GLU A 58 -0.86 -0.91 14.15
C GLU A 58 -1.54 -0.94 12.77
N LYS A 59 -2.66 -1.66 12.68
CA LYS A 59 -3.38 -1.92 11.42
C LYS A 59 -4.15 -0.71 10.89
N GLU A 60 -4.39 0.30 11.72
CA GLU A 60 -5.13 1.53 11.39
C GLU A 60 -4.52 2.32 10.23
N TYR A 61 -3.22 2.14 9.94
CA TYR A 61 -2.53 2.80 8.84
C TYR A 61 -2.73 2.13 7.48
N PHE A 62 -3.26 0.91 7.45
CA PHE A 62 -3.29 0.08 6.25
C PHE A 62 -4.71 -0.19 5.77
N GLY A 63 -4.81 -0.67 4.54
CA GLY A 63 -6.06 -1.12 3.97
C GLY A 63 -5.85 -2.19 2.91
N LEU A 64 -6.97 -2.69 2.43
CA LEU A 64 -7.01 -3.53 1.24
C LEU A 64 -7.69 -2.75 0.13
N GLU A 65 -7.09 -2.76 -1.05
CA GLU A 65 -7.72 -2.28 -2.28
C GLU A 65 -7.84 -3.40 -3.29
N PHE A 66 -8.76 -3.25 -4.23
CA PHE A 66 -8.92 -4.18 -5.34
C PHE A 66 -9.31 -3.45 -6.61
N ARG A 67 -9.05 -4.08 -7.75
CA ARG A 67 -9.39 -3.51 -9.05
C ARG A 67 -10.88 -3.69 -9.32
N HIS A 68 -11.61 -2.59 -9.39
CA HIS A 68 -13.01 -2.56 -9.74
C HIS A 68 -13.21 -2.90 -11.24
N HIS A 69 -14.43 -3.26 -11.64
CA HIS A 69 -14.74 -3.62 -13.03
C HIS A 69 -14.54 -2.46 -14.03
N THR A 70 -14.51 -1.21 -13.52
CA THR A 70 -14.17 0.00 -14.30
C THR A 70 -12.66 0.16 -14.52
N GLY A 71 -11.84 -0.75 -13.97
CA GLY A 71 -10.38 -0.73 -14.09
C GLY A 71 -9.67 0.08 -13.01
N THR A 72 -10.39 0.89 -12.22
CA THR A 72 -9.87 1.70 -11.11
C THR A 72 -9.72 0.88 -9.84
N TYR A 73 -8.75 1.25 -8.99
CA TYR A 73 -8.63 0.66 -7.66
C TYR A 73 -9.60 1.32 -6.68
N VAL A 74 -10.25 0.49 -5.86
CA VAL A 74 -11.16 0.92 -4.80
C VAL A 74 -10.81 0.23 -3.50
N TRP A 75 -11.02 0.93 -2.38
CA TRP A 75 -10.81 0.37 -1.06
C TRP A 75 -11.88 -0.64 -0.69
N LEU A 76 -11.48 -1.68 0.04
CA LEU A 76 -12.38 -2.56 0.74
C LEU A 76 -13.22 -1.76 1.77
N GLU A 77 -14.53 -1.84 1.65
CA GLU A 77 -15.46 -1.26 2.61
C GLU A 77 -15.62 -2.19 3.81
N LEU A 78 -15.19 -1.73 4.99
CA LEU A 78 -15.11 -2.58 6.18
C LEU A 78 -16.48 -3.02 6.71
N LEU A 79 -17.52 -2.20 6.53
CA LEU A 79 -18.87 -2.45 7.04
C LEU A 79 -19.76 -3.27 6.09
N LYS A 80 -19.29 -3.58 4.88
CA LYS A 80 -20.06 -4.33 3.89
C LYS A 80 -19.54 -5.77 3.78
N PRO A 81 -20.44 -6.76 3.60
CA PRO A 81 -20.02 -8.12 3.26
C PRO A 81 -19.22 -8.14 1.96
N LEU A 82 -18.19 -9.00 1.88
CA LEU A 82 -17.37 -9.14 0.66
C LEU A 82 -18.23 -9.46 -0.57
N SER A 83 -19.22 -10.35 -0.42
CA SER A 83 -20.13 -10.71 -1.51
C SER A 83 -20.91 -9.56 -2.13
N LYS A 84 -21.00 -8.40 -1.45
CA LYS A 84 -21.64 -7.19 -1.99
C LYS A 84 -20.65 -6.28 -2.72
N GLN A 85 -19.35 -6.50 -2.56
CA GLN A 85 -18.28 -5.66 -3.08
C GLN A 85 -17.56 -6.31 -4.26
N ILE A 86 -17.37 -7.63 -4.21
CA ILE A 86 -16.66 -8.39 -5.24
C ILE A 86 -17.66 -9.19 -6.08
N LYS A 87 -17.50 -9.12 -7.40
CA LYS A 87 -18.33 -9.84 -8.37
C LYS A 87 -17.62 -11.05 -9.01
N SER A 88 -16.28 -11.07 -8.94
CA SER A 88 -15.44 -12.12 -9.53
C SER A 88 -14.55 -12.76 -8.46
N ASN A 89 -14.33 -14.07 -8.60
CA ASN A 89 -13.45 -14.84 -7.73
C ASN A 89 -11.97 -14.75 -8.14
N ASP A 90 -11.67 -14.28 -9.37
CA ASP A 90 -10.28 -14.11 -9.86
C ASP A 90 -9.65 -12.78 -9.43
N LEU A 91 -10.34 -12.07 -8.53
CA LEU A 91 -9.92 -10.78 -8.01
C LEU A 91 -8.77 -10.95 -6.99
N ALA A 92 -7.72 -10.15 -7.13
CA ALA A 92 -6.69 -9.98 -6.12
C ALA A 92 -6.92 -8.70 -5.33
N PHE A 93 -6.79 -8.79 -4.00
CA PHE A 93 -6.64 -7.62 -3.15
C PHE A 93 -5.15 -7.27 -3.01
N ARG A 94 -4.85 -5.98 -2.88
CA ARG A 94 -3.52 -5.48 -2.53
C ARG A 94 -3.57 -4.91 -1.12
N PHE A 95 -2.67 -5.38 -0.26
CA PHE A 95 -2.44 -4.80 1.05
C PHE A 95 -1.50 -3.60 0.89
N ILE A 96 -1.96 -2.42 1.32
CA ILE A 96 -1.30 -1.15 1.02
C ILE A 96 -1.45 -0.18 2.20
N VAL A 97 -0.54 0.77 2.33
CA VAL A 97 -0.69 1.89 3.28
C VAL A 97 -1.84 2.79 2.81
N LYS A 98 -2.77 3.10 3.72
CA LYS A 98 -3.92 3.96 3.49
C LYS A 98 -3.76 5.34 4.11
N PHE A 99 -3.18 5.41 5.30
CA PHE A 99 -3.00 6.67 6.03
C PHE A 99 -1.53 6.84 6.38
N PHE A 100 -0.92 7.88 5.82
CA PHE A 100 0.48 8.21 6.10
C PHE A 100 0.52 9.20 7.26
N PRO A 101 1.13 8.85 8.41
CA PRO A 101 1.34 9.80 9.48
C PRO A 101 2.35 10.87 9.03
N PRO A 102 2.17 12.14 9.44
CA PRO A 102 3.11 13.21 9.12
C PRO A 102 4.49 12.99 9.77
N ASP A 103 4.52 12.28 10.91
CA ASP A 103 5.73 11.91 11.61
C ASP A 103 5.86 10.37 11.70
N PRO A 104 6.82 9.74 10.99
CA PRO A 104 7.12 8.32 11.11
C PRO A 104 7.52 7.89 12.53
N GLY A 105 7.96 8.82 13.40
CA GLY A 105 8.20 8.55 14.81
C GLY A 105 6.96 8.09 15.59
N GLN A 106 5.76 8.33 15.04
CA GLN A 106 4.51 7.83 15.60
C GLN A 106 4.37 6.30 15.44
N LEU A 107 5.04 5.70 14.46
CA LEU A 107 5.02 4.26 14.23
C LEU A 107 5.84 3.56 15.32
N GLN A 108 5.18 2.87 16.25
CA GLN A 108 5.85 2.29 17.41
C GLN A 108 6.48 0.94 17.08
N ARG A 109 5.88 0.15 16.18
CA ARG A 109 6.34 -1.22 15.89
C ARG A 109 7.32 -1.27 14.73
N GLY A 110 8.36 -2.10 14.88
CA GLY A 110 9.35 -2.33 13.84
C GLY A 110 8.74 -2.87 12.54
N LEU A 111 7.80 -3.81 12.65
CA LEU A 111 7.07 -4.34 11.49
C LEU A 111 6.31 -3.24 10.74
N THR A 112 5.67 -2.32 11.46
CA THR A 112 4.94 -1.21 10.83
C THR A 112 5.90 -0.32 10.04
N ARG A 113 7.04 0.07 10.62
CA ARG A 113 8.07 0.86 9.93
C ARG A 113 8.59 0.15 8.69
N TYR A 114 8.85 -1.16 8.78
CA TYR A 114 9.26 -1.98 7.65
C TYR A 114 8.22 -1.99 6.52
N LEU A 115 6.93 -2.18 6.84
CA LEU A 115 5.86 -2.15 5.84
C LEU A 115 5.74 -0.76 5.18
N PHE A 116 5.92 0.32 5.95
CA PHE A 116 5.99 1.67 5.40
C PHE A 116 7.21 1.88 4.49
N ALA A 117 8.38 1.33 4.84
CA ALA A 117 9.58 1.38 4.01
C ALA A 117 9.35 0.65 2.67
N LEU A 118 8.68 -0.51 2.69
CA LEU A 118 8.27 -1.22 1.47
C LEU A 118 7.29 -0.40 0.62
N GLN A 119 6.32 0.29 1.23
CA GLN A 119 5.42 1.19 0.51
C GLN A 119 6.18 2.32 -0.17
N VAL A 120 7.09 2.98 0.55
CA VAL A 120 7.91 4.07 0.00
C VAL A 120 8.76 3.57 -1.17
N LYS A 121 9.37 2.38 -1.04
CA LYS A 121 10.10 1.73 -2.12
C LYS A 121 9.22 1.48 -3.36
N GLN A 122 8.01 0.97 -3.17
CA GLN A 122 7.07 0.77 -4.29
C GLN A 122 6.71 2.10 -4.96
N ASP A 123 6.37 3.12 -4.17
CA ASP A 123 6.00 4.44 -4.67
C ASP A 123 7.14 5.13 -5.41
N LEU A 124 8.38 4.93 -4.95
CA LEU A 124 9.57 5.43 -5.61
C LEU A 124 9.79 4.74 -6.96
N SER A 125 9.65 3.41 -7.02
CA SER A 125 9.84 2.63 -8.25
C SER A 125 8.78 2.88 -9.31
N ASN A 126 7.53 3.11 -8.90
CA ASN A 126 6.41 3.34 -9.81
C ASN A 126 6.22 4.83 -10.17
N GLY A 127 7.04 5.72 -9.60
CA GLY A 127 7.01 7.16 -9.85
C GLY A 127 5.91 7.93 -9.11
N SER A 128 5.17 7.31 -8.19
CA SER A 128 4.16 7.99 -7.36
C SER A 128 4.79 8.92 -6.33
N LEU A 129 5.99 8.57 -5.83
CA LEU A 129 6.77 9.43 -4.94
C LEU A 129 7.85 10.15 -5.75
N THR A 130 7.49 11.31 -6.30
CA THR A 130 8.42 12.13 -7.07
C THR A 130 9.38 12.88 -6.14
N CYS A 131 10.64 12.97 -6.54
CA CYS A 131 11.68 13.69 -5.82
C CYS A 131 12.85 14.05 -6.74
N ASN A 132 13.78 14.87 -6.24
CA ASN A 132 15.01 15.18 -6.97
C ASN A 132 16.02 14.03 -6.89
N ASP A 133 17.01 14.04 -7.79
CA ASP A 133 18.05 13.02 -7.90
C ASP A 133 18.91 12.83 -6.64
N ASN A 134 19.05 13.85 -5.77
CA ASN A 134 19.75 13.68 -4.49
C ASN A 134 18.93 12.83 -3.53
N SER A 135 17.65 13.17 -3.36
CA SER A 135 16.72 12.44 -2.51
C SER A 135 16.50 11.02 -3.02
N ALA A 136 16.31 10.84 -4.32
CA ALA A 136 16.18 9.54 -4.96
C ALA A 136 17.38 8.64 -4.65
N ALA A 137 18.60 9.10 -4.95
CA ALA A 137 19.80 8.30 -4.71
C ALA A 137 20.01 7.99 -3.22
N LEU A 138 19.70 8.93 -2.32
CA LEU A 138 19.78 8.72 -0.88
C LEU A 138 18.78 7.67 -0.39
N MET A 139 17.52 7.76 -0.82
CA MET A 139 16.51 6.75 -0.47
C MET A 139 16.89 5.36 -0.98
N VAL A 140 17.33 5.25 -2.23
CA VAL A 140 17.77 3.96 -2.79
C VAL A 140 18.96 3.40 -2.01
N SER A 141 19.92 4.23 -1.61
CA SER A 141 21.05 3.75 -0.80
C SER A 141 20.64 3.18 0.57
N HIS A 142 19.61 3.75 1.22
CA HIS A 142 19.03 3.16 2.44
C HIS A 142 18.30 1.84 2.16
N ILE A 143 17.63 1.73 1.01
CA ILE A 143 16.99 0.49 0.58
C ILE A 143 18.06 -0.60 0.35
N LEU A 144 19.17 -0.28 -0.31
CA LEU A 144 20.28 -1.23 -0.48
C LEU A 144 20.86 -1.69 0.86
N GLN A 145 21.13 -0.76 1.77
CA GLN A 145 21.64 -1.12 3.11
C GLN A 145 20.66 -2.03 3.87
N SER A 146 19.35 -1.83 3.70
CA SER A 146 18.33 -2.69 4.32
C SER A 146 18.24 -4.10 3.72
N GLU A 147 18.50 -4.24 2.41
CA GLU A 147 18.33 -5.50 1.68
C GLU A 147 19.64 -6.31 1.58
N LEU A 148 20.78 -5.64 1.42
CA LEU A 148 22.09 -6.24 1.12
C LEU A 148 23.05 -6.20 2.32
N GLY A 149 22.83 -5.30 3.29
CA GLY A 149 23.79 -5.02 4.35
C GLY A 149 24.84 -4.01 3.92
N ASP A 150 26.06 -4.12 4.43
CA ASP A 150 27.13 -3.16 4.12
C ASP A 150 27.53 -3.23 2.64
N TYR A 151 27.81 -2.06 2.06
CA TYR A 151 28.26 -1.89 0.67
C TYR A 151 29.38 -2.86 0.25
N ASP A 152 29.17 -3.47 -0.91
CA ASP A 152 30.14 -4.28 -1.65
C ASP A 152 30.04 -3.93 -3.15
N ASP A 153 31.15 -3.59 -3.78
CA ASP A 153 31.14 -2.99 -5.13
C ASP A 153 30.51 -3.89 -6.20
N GLU A 154 30.85 -5.19 -6.19
CA GLU A 154 30.34 -6.16 -7.17
C GLU A 154 28.88 -6.50 -6.90
N LEU A 155 28.52 -6.75 -5.63
CA LEU A 155 27.15 -7.07 -5.23
C LEU A 155 26.19 -5.91 -5.53
N ASP A 156 26.57 -4.68 -5.17
CA ASP A 156 25.76 -3.48 -5.40
C ASP A 156 25.53 -3.22 -6.88
N ALA A 157 26.60 -3.27 -7.69
CA ALA A 157 26.51 -3.04 -9.13
C ALA A 157 25.60 -4.07 -9.80
N HIS A 158 25.79 -5.36 -9.48
CA HIS A 158 24.96 -6.44 -10.00
C HIS A 158 23.48 -6.28 -9.57
N HIS A 159 23.24 -5.86 -8.33
CA HIS A 159 21.88 -5.70 -7.83
C HIS A 159 21.14 -4.53 -8.49
N LEU A 160 21.81 -3.39 -8.68
CA LEU A 160 21.26 -2.22 -9.39
C LEU A 160 21.04 -2.49 -10.89
N GLU A 161 21.83 -3.36 -11.51
CA GLU A 161 21.57 -3.79 -12.89
C GLU A 161 20.26 -4.59 -13.00
N ASN A 162 20.01 -5.49 -12.04
CA ASN A 162 18.88 -6.42 -12.09
C ASN A 162 17.57 -5.88 -11.48
N LYS A 163 17.63 -4.81 -10.67
CA LYS A 163 16.46 -4.29 -9.95
C LYS A 163 16.33 -2.78 -10.04
N LYS A 164 15.15 -2.33 -10.49
CA LYS A 164 14.83 -0.90 -10.63
C LYS A 164 14.08 -0.36 -9.42
N TYR A 165 14.62 0.70 -8.83
CA TYR A 165 14.07 1.44 -7.69
C TYR A 165 13.57 2.82 -8.07
N VAL A 166 14.07 3.39 -9.16
CA VAL A 166 13.67 4.70 -9.70
C VAL A 166 13.68 4.67 -11.23
N PRO A 167 12.88 5.52 -11.93
CA PRO A 167 12.81 5.51 -13.39
C PRO A 167 14.11 5.85 -14.13
N ASN A 168 14.99 6.67 -13.53
CA ASN A 168 16.25 7.15 -14.13
C ASN A 168 17.50 6.57 -13.44
N GLN A 169 17.41 5.32 -12.97
CA GLN A 169 18.38 4.71 -12.05
C GLN A 169 19.82 4.69 -12.58
N GLU A 170 20.02 4.37 -13.85
CA GLU A 170 21.35 4.21 -14.47
C GLU A 170 22.20 5.49 -14.36
N TYR A 171 21.55 6.66 -14.41
CA TYR A 171 22.23 7.96 -14.23
C TYR A 171 22.62 8.22 -12.77
N LEU A 172 22.04 7.48 -11.83
CA LEU A 172 22.20 7.65 -10.39
C LEU A 172 23.05 6.56 -9.74
N ASP A 173 23.35 5.45 -10.42
CA ASP A 173 24.04 4.27 -9.83
C ASP A 173 25.33 4.65 -9.08
N HIS A 174 26.24 5.40 -9.71
CA HIS A 174 27.47 5.86 -9.04
C HIS A 174 27.21 6.68 -7.77
N LYS A 175 26.14 7.46 -7.76
CA LYS A 175 25.75 8.29 -6.62
C LYS A 175 25.11 7.44 -5.52
N ILE A 176 24.27 6.48 -5.89
CA ILE A 176 23.66 5.50 -4.99
C ILE A 176 24.75 4.72 -4.27
N MET A 177 25.68 4.10 -5.00
CA MET A 177 26.79 3.32 -4.44
C MET A 177 27.68 4.16 -3.52
N ARG A 178 28.00 5.40 -3.92
CA ARG A 178 28.77 6.34 -3.08
C ARG A 178 28.07 6.67 -1.76
N LEU A 179 26.74 6.77 -1.77
CA LEU A 179 25.95 7.03 -0.56
C LEU A 179 25.83 5.76 0.30
N HIS A 180 25.65 4.59 -0.31
CA HIS A 180 25.57 3.30 0.38
C HIS A 180 26.85 3.02 1.17
N LYS A 181 28.02 3.28 0.59
CA LYS A 181 29.33 3.16 1.26
C LYS A 181 29.44 3.94 2.59
N LYS A 182 28.65 5.01 2.77
CA LYS A 182 28.64 5.83 4.01
C LYS A 182 27.76 5.26 5.11
N GLN A 183 26.97 4.22 4.84
CA GLN A 183 25.95 3.68 5.75
C GLN A 183 26.40 2.42 6.49
N LYS A 184 27.71 2.13 6.42
CA LYS A 184 28.33 0.95 7.02
C LYS A 184 27.91 0.76 8.48
N GLY A 185 27.50 -0.45 8.81
CA GLY A 185 27.08 -0.85 10.16
C GLY A 185 25.63 -0.50 10.51
N HIS A 186 24.87 0.14 9.61
CA HIS A 186 23.45 0.33 9.84
C HIS A 186 22.69 -1.00 9.66
N THR A 187 21.86 -1.32 10.64
CA THR A 187 20.93 -2.46 10.58
C THR A 187 19.76 -2.15 9.63
N PRO A 188 19.05 -3.18 9.11
CA PRO A 188 17.87 -2.96 8.27
C PRO A 188 16.81 -2.06 8.93
N ALA A 189 16.56 -2.25 10.23
CA ALA A 189 15.60 -1.43 10.96
C ALA A 189 16.02 0.05 11.08
N GLN A 190 17.33 0.35 11.16
CA GLN A 190 17.82 1.73 11.14
C GLN A 190 17.71 2.32 9.73
N SER A 191 18.02 1.54 8.70
CA SER A 191 17.88 1.96 7.31
C SER A 191 16.44 2.26 6.94
N ASP A 192 15.48 1.46 7.41
CA ASP A 192 14.04 1.75 7.26
C ASP A 192 13.66 3.09 7.89
N VAL A 193 14.15 3.37 9.10
CA VAL A 193 13.89 4.65 9.77
C VAL A 193 14.45 5.82 8.96
N HIS A 194 15.71 5.74 8.52
CA HIS A 194 16.32 6.80 7.73
C HIS A 194 15.62 7.00 6.38
N LEU A 195 15.19 5.92 5.72
CA LEU A 195 14.38 5.99 4.51
C LEU A 195 13.10 6.80 4.75
N LEU A 196 12.37 6.50 5.83
CA LEU A 196 11.13 7.20 6.18
C LEU A 196 11.38 8.67 6.56
N GLU A 197 12.51 8.98 7.20
CA GLU A 197 12.91 10.35 7.55
C GLU A 197 13.22 11.22 6.33
N VAL A 198 13.78 10.62 5.27
CA VAL A 198 13.98 11.29 3.98
C VAL A 198 12.63 11.43 3.26
N ALA A 199 11.86 10.34 3.18
CA ALA A 199 10.60 10.30 2.44
C ALA A 199 9.57 11.30 2.96
N ARG A 200 9.41 11.45 4.29
CA ARG A 200 8.43 12.36 4.89
C ARG A 200 8.63 13.83 4.55
N LYS A 201 9.82 14.21 4.07
CA LYS A 201 10.17 15.59 3.68
C LYS A 201 9.81 15.89 2.23
N LEU A 202 9.33 14.90 1.47
CA LEU A 202 8.96 15.04 0.08
C LEU A 202 7.50 15.48 -0.04
N ASP A 203 7.22 16.40 -0.97
CA ASP A 203 5.88 16.95 -1.19
C ASP A 203 4.84 15.88 -1.56
N MET A 204 5.28 14.82 -2.25
CA MET A 204 4.41 13.71 -2.69
C MET A 204 4.32 12.57 -1.67
N TYR A 205 4.87 12.72 -0.46
CA TYR A 205 4.81 11.70 0.57
C TYR A 205 3.36 11.41 1.00
N GLY A 206 2.92 10.17 0.77
CA GLY A 206 1.56 9.74 1.09
C GLY A 206 0.47 10.36 0.23
N ILE A 207 0.83 11.13 -0.81
CA ILE A 207 -0.12 11.76 -1.72
C ILE A 207 -0.60 10.73 -2.75
N ARG A 208 -1.92 10.63 -2.91
CA ARG A 208 -2.58 9.79 -3.92
C ARG A 208 -3.53 10.64 -4.76
N PRO A 209 -3.05 11.23 -5.88
CA PRO A 209 -3.88 12.08 -6.72
C PRO A 209 -4.92 11.27 -7.50
N HIS A 210 -6.14 11.78 -7.55
CA HIS A 210 -7.25 11.26 -8.32
C HIS A 210 -7.58 12.22 -9.48
N PRO A 211 -7.59 11.74 -10.74
CA PRO A 211 -7.93 12.58 -11.88
C PRO A 211 -9.34 13.14 -11.77
N ALA A 212 -9.49 14.44 -12.06
CA ALA A 212 -10.76 15.15 -12.09
C ALA A 212 -10.72 16.28 -13.13
N HIS A 213 -11.85 16.96 -13.28
CA HIS A 213 -11.96 18.18 -14.08
C HIS A 213 -12.54 19.28 -13.20
N ASP A 214 -12.06 20.52 -13.37
CA ASP A 214 -12.66 21.68 -12.72
C ASP A 214 -13.91 22.18 -13.46
N GLY A 215 -14.49 23.29 -12.99
CA GLY A 215 -15.68 23.89 -13.58
C GLY A 215 -15.48 24.44 -15.00
N GLU A 216 -14.24 24.64 -15.44
CA GLU A 216 -13.87 25.08 -16.79
C GLU A 216 -13.48 23.91 -17.70
N GLY A 217 -13.55 22.66 -17.20
CA GLY A 217 -13.18 21.45 -17.92
C GLY A 217 -11.67 21.20 -17.98
N MET A 218 -10.87 21.93 -17.22
CA MET A 218 -9.43 21.70 -17.14
C MET A 218 -9.12 20.43 -16.35
N ARG A 219 -8.18 19.63 -16.86
CA ARG A 219 -7.71 18.43 -16.15
C ARG A 219 -6.89 18.81 -14.91
N ILE A 220 -7.34 18.31 -13.78
CA ILE A 220 -6.70 18.45 -12.48
C ILE A 220 -6.55 17.08 -11.82
N ASN A 221 -5.73 16.99 -10.77
CA ASN A 221 -5.81 15.88 -9.83
C ASN A 221 -6.14 16.40 -8.44
N LEU A 222 -6.97 15.65 -7.71
CA LEU A 222 -7.32 15.93 -6.32
C LEU A 222 -6.66 14.91 -5.41
N ALA A 223 -6.07 15.35 -4.30
CA ALA A 223 -5.62 14.43 -3.25
C ALA A 223 -6.12 14.89 -1.89
N VAL A 224 -6.20 13.97 -0.93
CA VAL A 224 -6.57 14.27 0.45
C VAL A 224 -5.36 14.05 1.34
N THR A 225 -5.12 14.96 2.26
CA THR A 225 -4.05 14.91 3.26
C THR A 225 -4.62 15.18 4.65
N HIS A 226 -3.79 15.02 5.67
CA HIS A 226 -4.13 15.42 7.04
C HIS A 226 -4.36 16.93 7.20
N LEU A 227 -3.95 17.76 6.22
CA LEU A 227 -4.17 19.21 6.21
C LEU A 227 -5.39 19.63 5.36
N GLY A 228 -6.05 18.70 4.67
CA GLY A 228 -7.19 18.99 3.78
C GLY A 228 -7.00 18.47 2.36
N VAL A 229 -7.74 19.05 1.42
CA VAL A 229 -7.73 18.67 0.00
C VAL A 229 -6.67 19.48 -0.76
N LEU A 230 -5.87 18.79 -1.57
CA LEU A 230 -4.89 19.37 -2.49
C LEU A 230 -5.39 19.30 -3.94
N VAL A 231 -5.08 20.33 -4.72
CA VAL A 231 -5.38 20.41 -6.16
C VAL A 231 -4.07 20.51 -6.93
N PHE A 232 -3.86 19.59 -7.88
CA PHE A 232 -2.71 19.58 -8.78
C PHE A 232 -3.17 19.91 -10.19
N GLN A 233 -2.60 20.94 -10.79
CA GLN A 233 -2.85 21.25 -12.19
C GLN A 233 -1.95 20.37 -13.06
N VAL A 234 -2.54 19.79 -14.10
CA VAL A 234 -1.79 19.00 -15.09
C VAL A 234 -1.51 19.86 -16.31
N THR A 235 -0.33 20.49 -16.34
CA THR A 235 0.14 21.28 -17.50
C THR A 235 1.37 20.60 -18.11
N THR A 236 1.27 20.18 -19.39
CA THR A 236 2.41 19.74 -20.23
C THR A 236 3.46 18.87 -19.52
N GLY A 237 3.03 17.76 -18.89
CA GLY A 237 3.93 16.78 -18.27
C GLY A 237 4.49 17.18 -16.90
N LYS A 238 4.10 18.33 -16.34
CA LYS A 238 4.43 18.75 -14.97
C LYS A 238 3.15 18.83 -14.13
N GLN A 239 3.17 18.19 -12.97
CA GLN A 239 2.18 18.45 -11.93
C GLN A 239 2.64 19.66 -11.14
N THR A 240 1.84 20.72 -11.14
CA THR A 240 2.09 21.90 -10.31
C THR A 240 1.03 21.92 -9.21
N THR A 241 1.46 21.96 -7.95
CA THR A 241 0.57 22.13 -6.82
C THR A 241 -0.02 23.54 -6.88
N ILE A 242 -1.33 23.64 -7.10
CA ILE A 242 -2.05 24.88 -6.83
C ILE A 242 -2.49 24.73 -5.37
N ASN A 243 -1.78 25.39 -4.46
CA ASN A 243 -2.15 25.40 -3.04
C ASN A 243 -3.45 26.17 -2.86
N THR A 244 -4.56 25.50 -3.10
CA THR A 244 -5.86 25.90 -2.59
C THR A 244 -6.19 24.93 -1.47
N GLN A 245 -5.76 25.26 -0.25
CA GLN A 245 -6.31 24.61 0.93
C GLN A 245 -7.79 24.98 0.98
N ILE A 246 -8.65 24.09 0.51
CA ILE A 246 -10.08 24.22 0.76
C ILE A 246 -10.28 23.78 2.21
N ASN A 247 -10.22 24.75 3.13
CA ASN A 247 -10.63 24.53 4.51
C ASN A 247 -12.14 24.30 4.49
N THR A 248 -12.55 23.06 4.74
CA THR A 248 -13.95 22.70 4.98
C THR A 248 -14.39 23.17 6.36
#